data_AF-A0A6D2XUR8-F1
#
_entry.id   AF-A0A6D2XUR8-F1
#
_cell.length_a   1.000
_cell.length_b   1.000
_cell.length_c   1.000
_cell.angle_alpha   90.00
_cell.angle_beta   90.00
_cell.angle_gamma   90.00
#
_symmetry.space_group_name_H-M   'P 1'
#
loop_
_entity.id
_entity.type
_entity.pdbx_description
1 polymer ?
#
loop_
_entity_poly.entity_id
_entity_poly.type
_entity_poly.pdbx_seq_one_letter_code
_entity_poly.pdbx_strand_id
1 'polypeptide(L)'
;MAGLTDLQRLQARVEELERWVYGPGGARGSRKVADGLVKVQVALGNISSKRERVKILYKKIEDLIKYLDPEYIDRIAIPDASKLQFILAAVPEHAARLQRLAQIHIQQQDQCVEITEESKALLEEYNKTTMLLSKQFVQWDELLCQLEAATQVKPAEE
;
A
#
# COMPACT_ATOMS: atom_id res chain seq x y z
N MET A 1 -75.48 -63.37 -6.47
CA MET A 1 -74.93 -63.17 -7.84
C MET A 1 -73.89 -62.06 -7.90
N ALA A 2 -74.08 -60.88 -7.29
CA ALA A 2 -73.11 -59.76 -7.34
C ALA A 2 -71.73 -60.05 -6.68
N GLY A 3 -71.70 -60.79 -5.56
CA GLY A 3 -70.43 -61.13 -4.91
C GLY A 3 -69.52 -62.05 -5.72
N LEU A 4 -70.08 -62.87 -6.62
CA LEU A 4 -69.30 -63.77 -7.47
C LEU A 4 -68.62 -63.01 -8.62
N THR A 5 -69.31 -62.02 -9.18
CA THR A 5 -68.78 -61.17 -10.25
C THR A 5 -67.70 -60.22 -9.75
N ASP A 6 -67.82 -59.71 -8.52
CA ASP A 6 -66.78 -58.88 -7.91
C ASP A 6 -65.53 -59.70 -7.59
N LEU A 7 -65.68 -60.95 -7.12
CA LEU A 7 -64.57 -61.87 -6.92
C LEU A 7 -63.86 -62.20 -8.24
N GLN A 8 -64.60 -62.49 -9.30
CA GLN A 8 -64.02 -62.75 -10.62
C GLN A 8 -63.27 -61.52 -11.18
N ARG A 9 -63.81 -60.31 -10.96
CA ARG A 9 -63.16 -59.07 -11.38
C ARG A 9 -61.89 -58.79 -10.59
N LEU A 10 -61.90 -59.04 -9.28
CA LEU A 10 -60.71 -58.94 -8.44
C LEU A 10 -59.67 -59.96 -8.88
N GLN A 11 -60.08 -61.18 -9.17
CA GLN A 11 -59.21 -62.26 -9.60
C GLN A 11 -58.53 -61.94 -10.93
N ALA A 12 -59.26 -61.44 -11.93
CA ALA A 12 -58.67 -61.01 -13.20
C ALA A 12 -57.63 -59.89 -13.02
N ARG A 13 -57.90 -58.91 -12.14
CA ARG A 13 -56.95 -57.85 -11.81
C ARG A 13 -55.72 -58.36 -11.07
N VAL A 14 -55.89 -59.33 -10.17
CA VAL A 14 -54.78 -59.95 -9.44
C VAL A 14 -53.92 -60.76 -10.41
N GLU A 15 -54.52 -61.53 -11.32
CA GLU A 15 -53.80 -62.28 -12.35
C GLU A 15 -53.02 -61.36 -13.31
N GLU A 16 -53.60 -60.23 -13.72
CA GLU A 16 -52.87 -59.21 -14.48
C GLU A 16 -51.68 -58.67 -13.68
N LEU A 17 -51.88 -58.26 -12.42
CA LEU A 17 -50.81 -57.75 -11.57
C LEU A 17 -49.71 -58.79 -11.32
N GLU A 18 -50.07 -60.05 -11.13
CA GLU A 18 -49.11 -61.15 -10.99
C GLU A 18 -48.33 -61.37 -12.28
N ARG A 19 -48.95 -61.23 -13.46
CA ARG A 19 -48.27 -61.32 -14.75
C ARG A 19 -47.31 -60.16 -14.98
N TRP A 20 -47.68 -58.94 -14.56
CA TRP A 20 -46.83 -57.75 -14.65
C TRP A 20 -45.62 -57.82 -13.71
N VAL A 21 -45.78 -58.39 -12.51
CA VAL A 21 -44.71 -58.44 -11.50
C VAL A 21 -43.81 -59.68 -11.65
N TYR A 22 -44.36 -60.83 -12.02
CA TYR A 22 -43.64 -62.11 -12.03
C TYR A 22 -43.42 -62.71 -13.44
N GLY A 23 -44.00 -62.12 -14.49
CA GLY A 23 -43.90 -62.64 -15.86
C GLY A 23 -44.73 -63.92 -16.08
N PRO A 24 -44.72 -64.51 -17.30
CA PRO A 24 -45.64 -65.57 -17.73
C PRO A 24 -45.39 -66.95 -17.10
N GLY A 25 -44.69 -67.04 -15.97
CA GLY A 25 -44.30 -68.30 -15.33
C GLY A 25 -44.65 -68.44 -13.84
N GLY A 26 -45.35 -67.47 -13.24
CA GLY A 26 -45.90 -67.59 -11.87
C GLY A 26 -44.89 -67.91 -10.75
N ALA A 27 -43.58 -67.88 -11.03
CA ALA A 27 -42.56 -68.19 -10.06
C ALA A 27 -42.46 -67.00 -9.10
N ARG A 28 -42.94 -67.20 -7.87
CA ARG A 28 -42.95 -66.22 -6.77
C ARG A 28 -41.52 -65.97 -6.25
N GLY A 29 -40.68 -65.40 -7.11
CA GLY A 29 -39.34 -64.94 -6.81
C GLY A 29 -39.39 -63.64 -6.03
N SER A 30 -39.61 -63.76 -4.73
CA SER A 30 -39.55 -62.63 -3.80
C SER A 30 -38.25 -61.84 -4.00
N ARG A 31 -38.38 -60.51 -4.19
CA ARG A 31 -37.32 -59.46 -4.13
C ARG A 31 -36.62 -58.98 -5.41
N LYS A 32 -36.71 -59.64 -6.58
CA LYS A 32 -35.93 -59.20 -7.76
C LYS A 32 -36.17 -57.75 -8.21
N VAL A 33 -37.43 -57.27 -8.16
CA VAL A 33 -37.79 -55.89 -8.54
C VAL A 33 -37.33 -54.88 -7.50
N ALA A 34 -37.51 -55.19 -6.21
CA ALA A 34 -37.04 -54.35 -5.11
C ALA A 34 -35.51 -54.25 -5.10
N ASP A 35 -34.82 -55.36 -5.30
CA ASP A 35 -33.36 -55.41 -5.41
C ASP A 35 -32.87 -54.63 -6.66
N GLY A 36 -33.61 -54.70 -7.77
CA GLY A 36 -33.35 -53.91 -8.97
C GLY A 36 -33.50 -52.41 -8.71
N LEU A 37 -34.56 -52.00 -8.01
CA LEU A 37 -34.79 -50.61 -7.63
C LEU A 37 -33.70 -50.10 -6.68
N VAL A 38 -33.27 -50.91 -5.70
CA VAL A 38 -32.15 -50.57 -4.81
C VAL A 38 -30.84 -50.43 -5.60
N LYS A 39 -30.57 -51.31 -6.56
CA LYS A 39 -29.38 -51.19 -7.45
C LYS A 39 -29.41 -49.90 -8.28
N VAL A 40 -30.56 -49.54 -8.84
CA VAL A 40 -30.73 -48.29 -9.60
C VAL A 40 -30.55 -47.09 -8.68
N GLN A 41 -31.11 -47.11 -7.46
CA GLN A 41 -30.92 -46.04 -6.49
C GLN A 41 -29.45 -45.85 -6.11
N VAL A 42 -28.72 -46.94 -5.85
CA VAL A 42 -27.27 -46.91 -5.57
C VAL A 42 -26.49 -46.39 -6.78
N ALA A 43 -26.84 -46.84 -7.99
CA ALA A 43 -26.20 -46.36 -9.23
C ALA A 43 -26.43 -44.86 -9.45
N LEU A 44 -27.65 -44.37 -9.24
CA LEU A 44 -27.98 -42.94 -9.33
C LEU A 44 -27.24 -42.11 -8.28
N GLY A 45 -27.15 -42.60 -7.04
CA GLY A 45 -26.36 -41.96 -5.99
C GLY A 45 -24.88 -41.85 -6.36
N ASN A 46 -24.30 -42.92 -6.92
CA ASN A 46 -22.92 -42.94 -7.39
C ASN A 46 -22.68 -42.01 -8.58
N ILE A 47 -23.64 -41.90 -9.52
CA ILE A 47 -23.54 -40.98 -10.66
C ILE A 47 -23.59 -39.53 -10.18
N SER A 48 -24.50 -39.22 -9.25
CA SER A 48 -24.61 -37.89 -8.65
C SER A 48 -23.32 -37.48 -7.91
N SER A 49 -22.76 -38.37 -7.07
CA SER A 49 -21.50 -38.08 -6.35
C SER A 49 -20.32 -37.89 -7.30
N LYS A 50 -20.19 -38.72 -8.34
CA LYS A 50 -19.14 -38.59 -9.36
C LYS A 50 -19.26 -37.27 -10.10
N ARG A 51 -20.48 -36.85 -10.46
CA ARG A 51 -20.74 -35.57 -11.14
C ARG A 51 -20.25 -34.37 -10.31
N GLU A 52 -20.54 -34.36 -9.01
CA GLU A 52 -20.06 -33.29 -8.12
C GLU A 52 -18.54 -33.29 -7.95
N ARG A 53 -17.92 -34.47 -7.83
CA ARG A 53 -16.45 -34.59 -7.79
C ARG A 53 -15.80 -34.05 -9.07
N VAL A 54 -16.35 -34.40 -10.22
CA VAL A 54 -15.88 -33.91 -11.52
C VAL A 54 -16.01 -32.39 -11.60
N LYS A 55 -17.14 -31.82 -11.16
CA LYS A 55 -17.36 -30.36 -11.11
C LYS A 55 -16.33 -29.63 -10.25
N ILE A 56 -16.00 -30.16 -9.07
CA ILE A 56 -14.96 -29.59 -8.20
C ILE A 56 -13.59 -29.66 -8.88
N LEU A 57 -13.27 -30.78 -9.52
CA LEU A 57 -12.00 -30.94 -10.24
C LEU A 57 -11.88 -29.95 -11.41
N TYR A 58 -12.94 -29.73 -12.19
CA TYR A 58 -12.93 -28.73 -13.26
C TYR A 58 -12.64 -27.31 -12.74
N LYS A 59 -13.27 -26.90 -11.63
CA LYS A 59 -12.96 -25.61 -11.00
C LYS A 59 -11.49 -25.51 -10.55
N LYS A 60 -10.97 -26.58 -9.94
CA LYS A 60 -9.55 -26.63 -9.55
C LYS A 60 -8.60 -26.57 -10.75
N ILE A 61 -8.97 -27.18 -11.87
CA ILE A 61 -8.18 -27.09 -13.12
C ILE A 61 -8.18 -25.65 -13.64
N GLU A 62 -9.33 -24.97 -13.65
CA GLU A 62 -9.40 -23.54 -14.03
C GLU A 62 -8.53 -22.66 -13.12
N ASP A 63 -8.55 -22.90 -11.80
CA ASP A 63 -7.71 -22.17 -10.87
C ASP A 63 -6.23 -22.49 -11.10
N LEU A 64 -5.87 -23.76 -11.29
CA LEU A 64 -4.49 -24.15 -11.60
C LEU A 64 -4.01 -23.51 -12.91
N ILE A 65 -4.81 -23.48 -13.97
CA ILE A 65 -4.44 -22.83 -15.23
C ILE A 65 -4.12 -21.34 -15.00
N LYS A 66 -4.90 -20.64 -14.16
CA LYS A 66 -4.61 -19.23 -13.80
C LYS A 66 -3.31 -19.09 -13.02
N TYR A 67 -3.05 -19.98 -12.06
CA TYR A 67 -1.82 -19.94 -11.26
C TYR A 67 -0.57 -20.37 -12.04
N LEU A 68 -0.73 -21.20 -13.08
CA LEU A 68 0.34 -21.62 -13.97
C LEU A 68 0.65 -20.58 -15.06
N ASP A 69 -0.14 -19.52 -15.21
CA ASP A 69 0.18 -18.40 -16.10
C ASP A 69 1.42 -17.66 -15.57
N PRO A 70 2.58 -17.73 -16.26
CA PRO A 70 3.80 -17.08 -15.82
C PRO A 70 3.64 -15.57 -15.67
N GLU A 71 2.79 -14.94 -16.48
CA GLU A 71 2.53 -13.50 -16.38
C GLU A 71 1.76 -13.14 -15.09
N TYR A 72 0.94 -14.04 -14.54
CA TYR A 72 0.22 -13.79 -13.30
C TYR A 72 1.17 -13.81 -12.09
N ILE A 73 2.08 -14.78 -12.05
CA ILE A 73 3.10 -14.86 -10.99
C ILE A 73 4.07 -13.68 -11.10
N ASP A 74 4.57 -13.36 -12.30
CA ASP A 74 5.53 -12.28 -12.49
C ASP A 74 4.94 -10.88 -12.22
N ARG A 75 3.63 -10.66 -12.45
CA ARG A 75 2.97 -9.39 -12.15
C ARG A 75 2.68 -9.18 -10.67
N ILE A 76 2.45 -10.24 -9.89
CA ILE A 76 2.13 -10.14 -8.45
C ILE A 76 3.40 -10.21 -7.61
N ALA A 77 4.37 -11.02 -8.03
CA ALA A 77 5.66 -11.12 -7.40
C ALA A 77 6.64 -10.18 -8.10
N ILE A 78 6.58 -8.87 -7.83
CA ILE A 78 7.84 -8.12 -7.85
C ILE A 78 8.64 -8.68 -6.67
N PRO A 79 9.68 -9.49 -6.91
CA PRO A 79 10.41 -10.13 -5.81
C PRO A 79 10.97 -9.03 -4.92
N ASP A 80 10.89 -9.18 -3.61
CA ASP A 80 11.40 -8.16 -2.69
C ASP A 80 12.90 -7.88 -2.92
N ALA A 81 13.63 -8.85 -3.48
CA ALA A 81 14.98 -8.69 -3.99
C ALA A 81 15.11 -7.59 -5.07
N SER A 82 14.15 -7.47 -6.00
CA SER A 82 14.16 -6.45 -7.06
C SER A 82 13.89 -5.06 -6.51
N LYS A 83 13.01 -4.93 -5.51
CA LYS A 83 12.79 -3.66 -4.78
C LYS A 83 14.04 -3.23 -4.05
N LEU A 84 14.71 -4.17 -3.39
CA LEU A 84 15.96 -3.94 -2.66
C LEU A 84 17.10 -3.54 -3.62
N GLN A 85 17.23 -4.19 -4.78
CA GLN A 85 18.19 -3.78 -5.81
C GLN A 85 17.92 -2.37 -6.33
N PHE A 86 16.65 -2.01 -6.56
CA PHE A 86 16.29 -0.66 -7.01
C PHE A 86 16.71 0.40 -5.98
N ILE A 87 16.43 0.16 -4.70
CA ILE A 87 16.84 1.07 -3.61
C ILE A 87 18.36 1.16 -3.53
N LEU A 88 19.08 0.02 -3.54
CA LEU A 88 20.54 -0.01 -3.49
C LEU A 88 21.19 0.69 -4.69
N ALA A 89 20.58 0.59 -5.88
CA ALA A 89 21.07 1.27 -7.07
C ALA A 89 20.94 2.80 -6.98
N ALA A 90 19.98 3.32 -6.21
CA ALA A 90 19.82 4.76 -5.98
C ALA A 90 20.76 5.34 -4.91
N VAL A 91 21.30 4.50 -4.01
CA VAL A 91 22.18 4.94 -2.90
C VAL A 91 23.43 5.70 -3.40
N PRO A 92 24.17 5.25 -4.43
CA PRO A 92 25.34 5.99 -4.93
C PRO A 92 25.01 7.39 -5.44
N GLU A 93 23.88 7.57 -6.13
CA GLU A 93 23.45 8.89 -6.62
C GLU A 93 23.17 9.84 -5.46
N HIS A 94 22.44 9.36 -4.45
CA HIS A 94 22.16 10.15 -3.25
C HIS A 94 23.43 10.46 -2.45
N ALA A 95 24.35 9.51 -2.33
CA ALA A 95 25.63 9.71 -1.67
C ALA A 95 26.47 10.78 -2.38
N ALA A 96 26.55 10.74 -3.72
CA ALA A 96 27.25 11.75 -4.51
C ALA A 96 26.62 13.15 -4.36
N ARG A 97 25.28 13.21 -4.36
CA ARG A 97 24.54 14.47 -4.14
C ARG A 97 24.80 15.04 -2.74
N LEU A 98 24.81 14.18 -1.72
CA LEU A 98 25.10 14.56 -0.34
C LEU A 98 26.55 15.05 -0.18
N GLN A 99 27.51 14.36 -0.80
CA GLN A 99 28.91 14.78 -0.78
C GLN A 99 29.09 16.17 -1.41
N ARG A 100 28.45 16.42 -2.56
CA ARG A 100 28.47 17.75 -3.19
C ARG A 100 27.84 18.81 -2.31
N LEU A 101 26.70 18.51 -1.68
CA LEU A 101 26.03 19.43 -0.76
C LEU A 101 26.89 19.74 0.47
N ALA A 102 27.56 18.74 1.04
CA ALA A 102 28.46 18.92 2.17
C ALA A 102 29.63 19.84 1.82
N GLN A 103 30.21 19.69 0.63
CA GLN A 103 31.28 20.58 0.16
C GLN A 103 30.80 22.03 0.01
N ILE A 104 29.62 22.23 -0.59
CA ILE A 104 29.01 23.57 -0.72
C ILE A 104 28.75 24.16 0.68
N HIS A 105 28.25 23.36 1.62
CA HIS A 105 27.95 23.84 2.96
C HIS A 105 29.21 24.30 3.71
N ILE A 106 30.32 23.56 3.62
CA ILE A 106 31.61 23.96 4.21
C ILE A 106 32.05 25.30 3.61
N GLN A 107 32.02 25.42 2.28
CA GLN A 107 32.39 26.66 1.60
C GLN A 107 31.51 27.85 2.02
N GLN A 108 30.19 27.64 2.12
CA GLN A 108 29.26 28.68 2.57
C GLN A 108 29.49 29.06 4.03
N GLN A 109 29.86 28.11 4.88
CA GLN A 109 30.16 28.35 6.28
C GLN A 109 31.41 29.23 6.44
N ASP A 110 32.48 28.92 5.70
CA ASP A 110 33.72 29.70 5.72
C ASP A 110 33.47 31.13 5.21
N GLN A 111 32.74 31.27 4.09
CA GLN A 111 32.34 32.58 3.55
C GLN A 111 31.48 33.39 4.52
N CYS A 112 30.55 32.74 5.22
CA CYS A 112 29.70 33.42 6.20
C CYS A 112 30.53 33.98 7.36
N VAL A 113 31.51 33.21 7.85
CA VAL A 113 32.42 33.66 8.91
C VAL A 113 33.27 34.84 8.42
N GLU A 114 33.87 34.74 7.24
CA GLU A 114 34.71 35.79 6.67
C GLU A 114 33.94 37.12 6.51
N ILE A 115 32.76 37.08 5.88
CA ILE A 115 31.91 38.26 5.69
C ILE A 115 31.46 38.84 7.05
N THR A 116 31.15 37.97 8.01
CA THR A 116 30.72 38.42 9.35
C THR A 116 31.83 39.15 10.08
N GLU A 117 33.05 38.62 10.05
CA GLU A 117 34.21 39.25 10.70
C GLU A 117 34.61 40.55 9.99
N GLU A 118 34.59 40.59 8.65
CA GLU A 118 34.81 41.83 7.89
C GLU A 118 33.78 42.90 8.25
N SER A 119 32.49 42.53 8.31
CA SER A 119 31.42 43.45 8.69
C SER A 119 31.59 43.98 10.12
N LYS A 120 32.00 43.14 11.06
CA LYS A 120 32.31 43.57 12.44
C LYS A 120 33.50 44.53 12.48
N ALA A 121 34.58 44.22 11.77
CA ALA A 121 35.75 45.08 11.71
C ALA A 121 35.41 46.47 11.16
N LEU A 122 34.62 46.52 10.09
CA LEU A 122 34.16 47.78 9.51
C LEU A 122 33.26 48.57 10.48
N LEU A 123 32.37 47.89 11.21
CA LEU A 123 31.54 48.51 12.25
C LEU A 123 32.39 49.06 13.40
N GLU A 124 33.45 48.36 13.81
CA GLU A 124 34.37 48.84 14.84
C GLU A 124 35.13 50.09 14.38
N GLU A 125 35.61 50.11 13.14
CA GLU A 125 36.27 51.30 12.56
C GLU A 125 35.30 52.47 12.45
N TYR A 126 34.07 52.23 11.98
CA TYR A 126 33.02 53.24 11.94
C TYR A 126 32.78 53.82 13.34
N ASN A 127 32.56 52.97 14.35
CA ASN A 127 32.35 53.43 15.72
C ASN A 127 33.53 54.24 16.27
N LYS A 128 34.78 53.84 15.98
CA LYS A 128 35.98 54.59 16.36
C LYS A 128 36.00 55.98 15.71
N THR A 129 35.73 56.06 14.41
CA THR A 129 35.72 57.34 13.69
C THR A 129 34.61 58.26 14.17
N THR A 130 33.40 57.74 14.41
CA THR A 130 32.29 58.50 15.01
C THR A 130 32.65 59.02 16.39
N MET A 131 33.24 58.20 17.26
CA MET A 131 33.68 58.64 18.59
C MET A 131 34.72 59.78 18.51
N LEU A 132 35.70 59.67 17.63
CA LEU A 132 36.72 60.70 17.46
C LEU A 132 36.12 62.00 16.92
N LEU A 133 35.23 61.91 15.93
CA LEU A 133 34.50 63.07 15.41
C LEU A 133 33.66 63.74 16.50
N SER A 134 32.92 62.98 17.31
CA SER A 134 32.16 63.54 18.45
C SER A 134 33.06 64.25 19.45
N LYS A 135 34.23 63.68 19.78
CA LYS A 135 35.20 64.34 20.68
C LYS A 135 35.73 65.64 20.07
N GLN A 136 36.03 65.67 18.77
CA GLN A 136 36.49 66.87 18.08
C GLN A 136 35.41 67.97 18.10
N PHE A 137 34.15 67.62 17.86
CA PHE A 137 33.07 68.60 17.96
C PHE A 137 32.93 69.22 19.35
N VAL A 138 33.02 68.42 20.42
CA VAL A 138 32.98 68.94 21.79
C VAL A 138 34.17 69.86 22.07
N GLN A 139 35.38 69.47 21.65
CA GLN A 139 36.57 70.31 21.83
C GLN A 139 36.48 71.64 21.08
N TRP A 140 35.94 71.63 19.86
CA TRP A 140 35.72 72.85 19.09
C TRP A 140 34.65 73.74 19.71
N ASP A 141 33.58 73.15 20.25
CA ASP A 141 32.53 73.86 20.97
C ASP A 141 33.07 74.53 22.24
N GLU A 142 33.85 73.81 23.05
CA GLU A 142 34.53 74.36 24.23
C GLU A 142 35.48 75.51 23.88
N LEU A 143 36.26 75.37 22.80
CA LEU A 143 37.17 76.41 22.32
C LEU A 143 36.40 77.66 21.85
N LEU A 144 35.31 77.48 21.11
CA LEU A 144 34.44 78.57 20.67
C LEU A 144 33.87 79.32 21.88
N CYS A 145 33.31 78.60 22.86
CA CYS A 145 32.79 79.22 24.09
C CYS A 145 33.85 80.02 24.85
N GLN A 146 35.09 79.53 24.92
CA GLN A 146 36.20 80.25 25.57
C GLN A 146 36.55 81.55 24.83
N LEU A 147 36.62 81.50 23.50
CA LEU A 147 36.89 82.68 22.68
C LEU A 147 35.76 83.71 22.79
N GLU A 148 34.50 83.28 22.75
CA GLU A 148 33.34 84.14 22.93
C GLU A 148 33.33 84.83 24.31
N ALA A 149 33.63 84.08 25.37
CA ALA A 149 33.74 84.62 26.73
C ALA A 149 34.87 85.65 26.83
N ALA A 150 36.05 85.38 26.25
CA ALA A 150 37.16 86.33 26.23
C ALA A 150 36.81 87.63 25.49
N THR A 151 36.00 87.56 24.43
CA THR A 151 35.48 88.76 23.74
C THR A 151 34.45 89.54 24.55
N GLN A 152 33.62 88.88 25.38
CA GLN A 152 32.63 89.53 26.25
C GLN A 152 33.25 90.18 27.50
N VAL A 153 34.40 89.68 27.98
CA VAL A 153 35.05 90.13 29.23
C VAL A 153 35.94 91.36 29.02
N LYS A 154 36.21 91.82 27.79
CA LYS A 154 36.80 93.16 27.60
C LYS A 154 35.76 94.20 28.03
N PRO A 155 35.95 94.91 29.16
CA PRO A 155 35.13 96.07 29.44
C PRO A 155 35.41 97.07 28.31
N ALA A 156 34.38 97.79 27.90
CA ALA A 156 34.58 99.10 27.31
C ALA A 156 35.32 99.94 28.38
N GLU A 157 36.65 99.92 28.33
CA GLU A 157 37.49 100.89 29.03
C GLU A 157 37.32 102.22 28.29
N GLU A 158 36.66 103.15 29.00
CA GLU A 158 36.69 104.63 28.93
C GLU A 158 36.55 105.34 27.58
#